data_AF-A0A349HP66-F1
#
_entry.id   AF-A0A349HP66-F1
#
_cell.length_a   1.000
_cell.length_b   1.000
_cell.length_c   1.000
_cell.angle_alpha   90.00
_cell.angle_beta   90.00
_cell.angle_gamma   90.00
#
_symmetry.space_group_name_H-M   'P 1'
#
loop_
_entity.id
_entity.type
_entity.pdbx_description
1 polymer ?
#
loop_
_entity_poly.entity_id
_entity_poly.type
_entity_poly.pdbx_seq_one_letter_code
_entity_poly.pdbx_strand_id
1 'polypeptide(L)'
;MNNTLKKLVKSENKKFIALILIFIGALILSALIYSLTGKGSLSEINYESISKMNFLQIFGSSLKRNIIYFLAVIFLTYFGQGYLTMILFGFISVYYGLSVIYIIRTVGMDLKYFMITFTDYFIFFPILLYFTFISSSIAKYTKKAKNIETISRKFDIIISGYLRISLFYLLIVTAYSFVYSLYVLILSRLMVR
;
A
#
# COMPACT_ATOMS: atom_id res chain seq x y z
N MET A 1 -10.79 33.29 3.51
CA MET A 1 -9.85 32.36 2.83
C MET A 1 -9.77 32.71 1.35
N ASN A 2 -8.57 32.87 0.77
CA ASN A 2 -8.37 33.24 -0.64
C ASN A 2 -9.01 32.21 -1.60
N ASN A 3 -9.66 32.68 -2.67
CA ASN A 3 -10.32 31.84 -3.69
C ASN A 3 -9.38 30.81 -4.33
N THR A 4 -8.10 31.13 -4.50
CA THR A 4 -7.09 30.19 -5.02
C THR A 4 -6.86 29.03 -4.05
N LEU A 5 -6.79 29.33 -2.75
CA LEU A 5 -6.57 28.36 -1.68
C LEU A 5 -7.79 27.45 -1.53
N LYS A 6 -9.01 28.01 -1.64
CA LYS A 6 -10.26 27.25 -1.66
C LYS A 6 -10.35 26.27 -2.85
N LYS A 7 -9.91 26.70 -4.04
CA LYS A 7 -9.85 25.83 -5.24
C LYS A 7 -8.83 24.69 -5.08
N LEU A 8 -7.68 24.96 -4.47
CA LEU A 8 -6.65 23.95 -4.19
C LEU A 8 -7.18 22.89 -3.22
N VAL A 9 -7.70 23.30 -2.07
CA VAL A 9 -8.28 22.39 -1.06
C VAL A 9 -9.39 21.53 -1.67
N LYS A 10 -10.30 22.12 -2.46
CA LYS A 10 -11.37 21.38 -3.14
C LYS A 10 -10.83 20.34 -4.13
N SER A 11 -9.77 20.67 -4.86
CA SER A 11 -9.11 19.76 -5.80
C SER A 11 -8.49 18.55 -5.08
N GLU A 12 -7.76 18.79 -3.99
CA GLU A 12 -7.12 17.70 -3.25
C GLU A 12 -8.15 16.84 -2.50
N ASN A 13 -9.20 17.44 -1.91
CA ASN A 13 -10.32 16.69 -1.34
C ASN A 13 -11.00 15.79 -2.38
N LYS A 14 -11.21 16.26 -3.60
CA LYS A 14 -11.81 15.43 -4.66
C LYS A 14 -10.95 14.19 -4.96
N LYS A 15 -9.63 14.31 -4.93
CA LYS A 15 -8.72 13.16 -5.12
C LYS A 15 -8.76 12.20 -3.94
N PHE A 16 -8.76 12.74 -2.73
CA PHE A 16 -8.88 11.91 -1.53
C PHE A 16 -10.20 11.10 -1.57
N ILE A 17 -11.32 11.77 -1.86
CA ILE A 17 -12.61 11.11 -2.04
C ILE A 17 -12.56 10.05 -3.15
N ALA A 18 -11.90 10.32 -4.27
CA ALA A 18 -11.74 9.34 -5.34
C ALA A 18 -10.98 8.08 -4.87
N LEU A 19 -9.92 8.22 -4.08
CA LEU A 19 -9.21 7.08 -3.50
C LEU A 19 -10.08 6.30 -2.53
N ILE A 20 -10.89 6.98 -1.70
CA ILE A 20 -11.85 6.32 -0.81
C ILE A 20 -12.91 5.55 -1.61
N LEU A 21 -13.44 6.13 -2.70
CA LEU A 21 -14.39 5.43 -3.57
C LEU A 21 -13.76 4.22 -4.26
N ILE A 22 -12.51 4.34 -4.74
CA ILE A 22 -11.76 3.21 -5.29
C ILE A 22 -11.58 2.13 -4.22
N PHE A 23 -11.25 2.50 -3.00
CA PHE A 23 -11.09 1.56 -1.90
C PHE A 23 -12.40 0.82 -1.59
N ILE A 24 -13.53 1.54 -1.45
CA ILE A 24 -14.84 0.93 -1.23
C ILE A 24 -15.21 -0.01 -2.38
N GLY A 25 -15.04 0.44 -3.63
CA GLY A 25 -15.29 -0.39 -4.81
C GLY A 25 -14.40 -1.63 -4.86
N ALA A 26 -13.13 -1.50 -4.47
CA ALA A 26 -12.20 -2.62 -4.37
C ALA A 26 -12.63 -3.64 -3.30
N LEU A 27 -13.10 -3.19 -2.13
CA LEU A 27 -13.61 -4.10 -1.09
C LEU A 27 -14.85 -4.88 -1.55
N ILE A 28 -15.79 -4.20 -2.22
CA ILE A 28 -16.97 -4.84 -2.81
C ILE A 28 -16.53 -5.86 -3.85
N LEU A 29 -15.59 -5.49 -4.73
CA LEU A 29 -15.06 -6.38 -5.75
C LEU A 29 -14.34 -7.59 -5.14
N SER A 30 -13.56 -7.41 -4.07
CA SER A 30 -12.95 -8.53 -3.32
C SER A 30 -14.00 -9.50 -2.79
N ALA A 31 -15.11 -8.99 -2.23
CA ALA A 31 -16.21 -9.81 -1.74
C ALA A 31 -16.90 -10.59 -2.87
N LEU A 32 -17.12 -9.94 -4.02
CA LEU A 32 -17.68 -10.58 -5.21
C LEU A 32 -16.75 -11.68 -5.77
N ILE A 33 -15.46 -11.38 -5.92
CA ILE A 33 -14.46 -12.37 -6.38
C ILE A 33 -14.47 -13.60 -5.47
N TYR A 34 -14.45 -13.39 -4.15
CA TYR A 34 -14.50 -14.49 -3.18
C TYR A 34 -15.79 -15.30 -3.31
N SER A 35 -16.95 -14.63 -3.42
CA SER A 35 -18.25 -15.30 -3.57
C SER A 35 -18.33 -16.15 -4.83
N LEU A 36 -17.70 -15.72 -5.92
CA LEU A 36 -17.73 -16.41 -7.22
C LEU A 36 -16.72 -17.55 -7.33
N THR A 37 -15.56 -17.40 -6.71
CA THR A 37 -14.46 -18.40 -6.81
C THR A 37 -14.68 -19.57 -5.83
N GLY A 38 -15.63 -19.43 -4.90
CA GLY A 38 -15.98 -20.47 -3.92
C GLY A 38 -14.90 -20.70 -2.87
N LYS A 39 -15.16 -21.65 -1.95
CA LYS A 39 -14.16 -22.10 -0.98
C LYS A 39 -13.14 -22.97 -1.72
N GLY A 40 -12.05 -22.36 -2.18
CA GLY A 40 -10.87 -23.12 -2.63
C GLY A 40 -10.39 -24.09 -1.55
N SER A 41 -9.70 -25.15 -1.96
CA SER A 41 -9.17 -26.16 -1.06
C SER A 41 -8.37 -25.52 0.08
N LEU A 42 -8.69 -25.94 1.31
CA LEU A 42 -8.03 -25.53 2.54
C LEU A 42 -6.55 -25.94 2.45
N SER A 43 -5.67 -25.01 2.10
CA SER A 43 -4.27 -25.15 2.43
C SER A 43 -4.12 -24.75 3.89
N GLU A 44 -3.87 -25.74 4.76
CA GLU A 44 -3.39 -25.46 6.11
C GLU A 44 -2.16 -24.56 6.00
N ILE A 45 -2.17 -23.50 6.78
CA ILE A 45 -1.04 -22.58 6.83
C ILE A 45 0.11 -23.37 7.45
N ASN A 46 1.15 -23.62 6.65
CA ASN A 46 2.29 -24.39 7.10
C ASN A 46 3.17 -23.55 8.02
N TYR A 47 2.76 -23.42 9.29
CA TYR A 47 3.47 -22.68 10.33
C TYR A 47 4.87 -23.26 10.58
N GLU A 48 5.07 -24.56 10.41
CA GLU A 48 6.40 -25.18 10.50
C GLU A 48 7.36 -24.57 9.48
N SER A 49 6.92 -24.38 8.23
CA SER A 49 7.76 -23.79 7.19
C SER A 49 8.18 -22.36 7.56
N ILE A 50 7.26 -21.56 8.13
CA ILE A 50 7.53 -20.19 8.59
C ILE A 50 8.48 -20.19 9.80
N SER A 51 8.30 -21.11 10.75
CA SER A 51 9.16 -21.21 11.95
C SER A 51 10.61 -21.60 11.64
N LYS A 52 10.83 -22.32 10.53
CA LYS A 52 12.16 -22.75 10.06
C LYS A 52 12.89 -21.64 9.29
N MET A 53 12.21 -20.56 8.91
CA MET A 53 12.84 -19.43 8.23
C MET A 53 13.71 -18.62 9.19
N ASN A 54 14.89 -18.22 8.71
CA ASN A 54 15.73 -17.29 9.47
C ASN A 54 15.23 -15.84 9.30
N PHE A 55 15.71 -14.94 10.17
CA PHE A 55 15.30 -13.54 10.14
C PHE A 55 15.51 -12.88 8.77
N LEU A 56 16.67 -13.12 8.13
CA LEU A 56 17.01 -12.53 6.83
C LEU A 56 16.05 -12.97 5.72
N GLN A 57 15.58 -14.22 5.74
CA GLN A 57 14.61 -14.73 4.78
C GLN A 57 13.23 -14.07 4.97
N ILE A 58 12.77 -13.94 6.22
CA ILE A 58 11.48 -13.27 6.54
C ILE A 58 11.56 -11.79 6.17
N PHE A 59 12.67 -11.13 6.53
CA PHE A 59 12.92 -9.74 6.22
C PHE A 59 13.01 -9.47 4.72
N GLY A 60 13.79 -10.25 3.97
CA GLY A 60 13.91 -10.10 2.52
C GLY A 60 12.57 -10.27 1.81
N SER A 61 11.77 -11.26 2.23
CA SER A 61 10.45 -11.53 1.67
C SER A 61 9.46 -10.39 1.98
N SER A 62 9.44 -9.92 3.22
CA SER A 62 8.57 -8.82 3.66
C SER A 62 8.96 -7.50 2.99
N LEU A 63 10.25 -7.18 2.95
CA LEU A 63 10.76 -5.97 2.32
C LEU A 63 10.46 -5.96 0.82
N LYS A 64 10.71 -7.05 0.11
CA LYS A 64 10.41 -7.18 -1.33
C LYS A 64 8.94 -6.93 -1.61
N ARG A 65 8.05 -7.58 -0.85
CA ARG A 65 6.59 -7.41 -0.97
C ARG A 65 6.16 -5.97 -0.72
N ASN A 66 6.71 -5.34 0.31
CA ASN A 66 6.27 -4.03 0.76
C ASN A 66 6.84 -2.88 -0.08
N ILE A 67 8.10 -2.99 -0.55
CA ILE A 67 8.80 -1.88 -1.23
C ILE A 67 8.39 -1.72 -2.71
N ILE A 68 7.98 -2.80 -3.36
CA ILE A 68 7.72 -2.81 -4.81
C ILE A 68 6.59 -1.84 -5.21
N TYR A 69 5.56 -1.75 -4.38
CA TYR A 69 4.45 -0.82 -4.58
C TYR A 69 4.94 0.64 -4.53
N PHE A 70 5.76 0.98 -3.53
CA PHE A 70 6.28 2.33 -3.36
C PHE A 70 7.18 2.72 -4.52
N LEU A 71 8.07 1.84 -4.96
CA LEU A 71 8.92 2.07 -6.14
C LEU A 71 8.10 2.32 -7.40
N ALA A 72 7.05 1.50 -7.65
CA ALA A 72 6.17 1.67 -8.79
C ALA A 72 5.43 3.02 -8.75
N VAL A 73 4.91 3.40 -7.58
CA VAL A 73 4.22 4.68 -7.39
C VAL A 73 5.16 5.87 -7.56
N ILE A 74 6.41 5.79 -7.06
CA ILE A 74 7.45 6.82 -7.26
C ILE A 74 7.72 7.02 -8.75
N PHE A 75 7.93 5.93 -9.47
CA PHE A 75 8.16 5.95 -10.90
C PHE A 75 6.98 6.60 -11.64
N LEU A 76 5.75 6.11 -11.41
CA LEU A 76 4.55 6.67 -12.05
C LEU A 76 4.35 8.15 -11.73
N THR A 77 4.68 8.59 -10.51
CA THR A 77 4.59 10.00 -10.10
C THR A 77 5.58 10.88 -10.84
N TYR A 78 6.82 10.41 -11.02
CA TYR A 78 7.85 11.09 -11.81
C TYR A 78 7.46 11.26 -13.29
N PHE A 79 6.74 10.29 -13.86
CA PHE A 79 6.18 10.41 -15.21
C PHE A 79 4.87 11.23 -15.27
N GLY A 80 4.32 11.65 -14.12
CA GLY A 80 3.05 12.38 -14.07
C GLY A 80 1.82 11.50 -14.35
N GLN A 81 1.95 10.18 -14.21
CA GLN A 81 0.89 9.19 -14.48
C GLN A 81 0.00 8.95 -13.25
N GLY A 82 -0.67 10.00 -12.79
CA GLY A 82 -1.54 9.96 -11.60
C GLY A 82 -2.72 9.00 -11.73
N TYR A 83 -3.27 8.80 -12.94
CA TYR A 83 -4.35 7.82 -13.16
C TYR A 83 -3.88 6.38 -12.99
N LEU A 84 -2.70 6.03 -13.53
CA LEU A 84 -2.12 4.70 -13.33
C LEU A 84 -1.81 4.45 -11.85
N THR A 85 -1.40 5.48 -11.11
CA THR A 85 -1.20 5.40 -9.66
C THR A 85 -2.49 5.04 -8.92
N MET A 86 -3.63 5.63 -9.31
CA MET A 86 -4.94 5.30 -8.75
C MET A 86 -5.40 3.88 -9.12
N ILE A 87 -5.15 3.43 -10.35
CA ILE A 87 -5.47 2.07 -10.79
C ILE A 87 -4.65 1.04 -10.00
N LEU A 88 -3.34 1.28 -9.83
CA LEU A 88 -2.46 0.45 -9.00
C LEU A 88 -2.96 0.36 -7.56
N PHE A 89 -3.46 1.47 -7.00
CA PHE A 89 -4.11 1.49 -5.70
C PHE A 89 -5.40 0.67 -5.65
N GLY A 90 -6.18 0.65 -6.73
CA GLY A 90 -7.33 -0.25 -6.86
C GLY A 90 -6.91 -1.72 -6.76
N PHE A 91 -5.91 -2.14 -7.53
CA PHE A 91 -5.42 -3.52 -7.51
C PHE A 91 -4.90 -3.94 -6.14
N ILE A 92 -4.09 -3.10 -5.49
CA ILE A 92 -3.56 -3.44 -4.16
C ILE A 92 -4.69 -3.47 -3.13
N SER A 93 -5.69 -2.58 -3.22
CA SER A 93 -6.86 -2.60 -2.34
C SER A 93 -7.68 -3.89 -2.50
N VAL A 94 -7.85 -4.38 -3.73
CA VAL A 94 -8.53 -5.66 -3.98
C VAL A 94 -7.75 -6.82 -3.35
N TYR A 95 -6.42 -6.82 -3.50
CA TYR A 95 -5.54 -7.83 -2.89
C TYR A 95 -5.67 -7.84 -1.36
N TYR A 96 -5.60 -6.67 -0.72
CA TYR A 96 -5.79 -6.54 0.72
C TYR A 96 -7.20 -7.00 1.15
N GLY A 97 -8.24 -6.59 0.42
CA GLY A 97 -9.62 -7.03 0.70
C GLY A 97 -9.79 -8.55 0.61
N LEU A 98 -9.22 -9.19 -0.40
CA LEU A 98 -9.23 -10.65 -0.55
C LEU A 98 -8.48 -11.34 0.59
N SER A 99 -7.34 -10.79 1.00
CA SER A 99 -6.54 -11.35 2.08
C SER A 99 -7.30 -11.30 3.42
N VAL A 100 -8.02 -10.22 3.73
CA VAL A 100 -8.90 -10.14 4.92
C VAL A 100 -10.01 -11.19 4.86
N ILE A 101 -10.71 -11.28 3.72
CA ILE A 101 -11.81 -12.24 3.56
C ILE A 101 -11.32 -13.67 3.74
N TYR A 102 -10.15 -14.00 3.19
CA TYR A 102 -9.52 -15.31 3.35
C TYR A 102 -9.22 -15.62 4.83
N ILE A 103 -8.64 -14.66 5.57
CA ILE A 103 -8.35 -14.82 7.00
C ILE A 103 -9.65 -15.09 7.79
N ILE A 104 -10.69 -14.29 7.55
CA ILE A 104 -11.95 -14.38 8.31
C ILE A 104 -12.71 -15.68 8.00
N ARG A 105 -12.82 -16.04 6.71
CA ARG A 105 -13.72 -17.11 6.26
C ARG A 105 -13.05 -18.47 6.09
N THR A 106 -11.80 -18.50 5.64
CA THR A 106 -11.13 -19.75 5.26
C THR A 106 -10.29 -20.31 6.39
N VAL A 107 -9.57 -19.45 7.12
CA VAL A 107 -8.74 -19.85 8.27
C VAL A 107 -9.56 -19.90 9.57
N GLY A 108 -10.87 -19.64 9.51
CA GLY A 108 -11.79 -19.83 10.65
C GLY A 108 -11.46 -18.97 11.87
N MET A 109 -11.07 -17.70 11.68
CA MET A 109 -10.51 -16.86 12.74
C MET A 109 -9.38 -17.56 13.53
N ASP A 110 -8.47 -18.25 12.84
CA ASP A 110 -7.21 -18.64 13.48
C ASP A 110 -6.52 -17.36 13.97
N LEU A 111 -6.67 -17.11 15.27
CA LEU A 111 -6.15 -15.94 15.96
C LEU A 111 -4.66 -15.79 15.70
N LYS A 112 -3.96 -16.91 15.46
CA LYS A 112 -2.54 -16.94 15.15
C LYS A 112 -2.23 -16.25 13.82
N TYR A 113 -2.93 -16.64 12.76
CA TYR A 113 -2.74 -16.03 11.43
C TYR A 113 -3.25 -14.60 11.36
N PHE A 114 -4.36 -14.32 12.03
CA PHE A 114 -4.88 -12.96 12.15
C PHE A 114 -3.87 -12.04 12.83
N MET A 115 -3.25 -12.47 13.94
CA MET A 115 -2.20 -11.71 14.62
C MET A 115 -1.03 -11.42 13.68
N ILE A 116 -0.54 -12.43 12.94
CA ILE A 116 0.55 -12.26 11.96
C ILE A 116 0.24 -11.15 10.94
N THR A 117 -1.01 -11.03 10.49
CA THR A 117 -1.37 -10.20 9.33
C THR A 117 -2.08 -8.90 9.69
N PHE A 118 -2.62 -8.76 10.90
CA PHE A 118 -3.38 -7.59 11.36
C PHE A 118 -2.60 -6.27 11.19
N THR A 119 -1.30 -6.27 11.49
CA THR A 119 -0.46 -5.07 11.38
C THR A 119 -0.37 -4.55 9.94
N ASP A 120 -0.44 -5.43 8.93
CA ASP A 120 -0.44 -5.02 7.53
C ASP A 120 -1.69 -4.19 7.20
N TYR A 121 -2.83 -4.46 7.83
CA TYR A 121 -4.08 -3.73 7.61
C TYR A 121 -4.18 -2.44 8.42
N PHE A 122 -3.77 -2.45 9.68
CA PHE A 122 -3.97 -1.31 10.58
C PHE A 122 -2.82 -0.31 10.56
N ILE A 123 -1.62 -0.73 10.16
CA ILE A 123 -0.43 0.13 10.16
C ILE A 123 0.02 0.36 8.73
N PHE A 124 0.29 -0.71 7.97
CA PHE A 124 0.91 -0.56 6.65
C PHE A 124 -0.05 -0.01 5.60
N PHE A 125 -1.31 -0.45 5.59
CA PHE A 125 -2.29 0.01 4.61
C PHE A 125 -2.59 1.53 4.71
N PRO A 126 -2.76 2.15 5.89
CA PRO A 126 -2.87 3.61 6.00
C PRO A 126 -1.66 4.37 5.46
N ILE A 127 -0.44 3.86 5.71
CA ILE A 127 0.81 4.42 5.16
C ILE A 127 0.76 4.37 3.63
N LEU A 128 0.35 3.23 3.07
CA LEU A 128 0.20 3.03 1.63
C LEU A 128 -0.84 3.98 1.03
N LEU A 129 -2.03 4.07 1.62
CA LEU A 129 -3.10 4.94 1.16
C LEU A 129 -2.65 6.40 1.11
N TYR A 130 -2.03 6.86 2.20
CA TYR A 130 -1.59 8.24 2.30
C TYR A 130 -0.42 8.55 1.36
N PHE A 131 0.51 7.60 1.18
CA PHE A 131 1.57 7.72 0.18
C PHE A 131 1.00 7.86 -1.24
N THR A 132 0.05 7.01 -1.61
CA THR A 132 -0.65 7.06 -2.90
C THR A 132 -1.37 8.38 -3.11
N PHE A 133 -2.00 8.91 -2.06
CA PHE A 133 -2.64 10.23 -2.10
C PHE A 133 -1.65 11.34 -2.41
N ILE A 134 -0.52 11.41 -1.71
CA ILE A 134 0.54 12.41 -1.96
C ILE A 134 1.08 12.26 -3.39
N SER A 135 1.39 11.04 -3.80
CA SER A 135 1.92 10.73 -5.13
C SER A 135 0.98 11.11 -6.26
N SER A 136 -0.30 10.76 -6.16
CA SER A 136 -1.32 11.18 -7.13
C SER A 136 -1.53 12.71 -7.13
N SER A 137 -1.37 13.34 -5.97
CA SER A 137 -1.39 14.80 -5.83
C SER A 137 -0.29 15.43 -6.67
N ILE A 138 0.95 14.98 -6.48
CA ILE A 138 2.16 15.48 -7.14
C ILE A 138 2.19 15.16 -8.63
N ALA A 139 1.77 13.95 -9.04
CA ALA A 139 1.75 13.53 -10.44
C ALA A 139 0.94 14.48 -11.35
N LYS A 140 -0.15 15.05 -10.81
CA LYS A 140 -0.96 16.07 -11.53
C LYS A 140 -0.14 17.33 -11.80
N TYR A 141 0.65 17.78 -10.83
CA TYR A 141 1.52 18.95 -10.99
C TYR A 141 2.65 18.63 -11.97
N THR A 142 3.22 17.42 -11.91
CA THR A 142 4.22 16.94 -12.86
C THR A 142 3.73 16.96 -14.30
N LYS A 143 2.54 16.43 -14.56
CA LYS A 143 1.96 16.42 -15.91
C LYS A 143 1.67 17.83 -16.43
N LYS A 144 1.22 18.74 -15.56
CA LYS A 144 0.96 20.14 -15.93
C LYS A 144 2.24 20.93 -16.22
N ALA A 145 3.28 20.74 -15.42
CA ALA A 145 4.54 21.46 -15.57
C ALA A 145 5.32 21.01 -16.80
N LYS A 146 5.32 19.70 -17.14
CA LYS A 146 5.96 19.20 -18.37
C LYS A 146 5.36 19.78 -19.66
N ASN A 147 4.10 20.23 -19.64
CA ASN A 147 3.46 20.88 -20.78
C ASN A 147 3.76 22.39 -20.88
N ILE A 148 4.43 22.98 -19.88
CA ILE A 148 4.72 24.40 -19.82
C ILE A 148 6.24 24.56 -19.64
N GLU A 149 6.98 24.58 -20.75
CA GLU A 149 8.46 24.60 -20.79
C GLU A 149 9.10 25.75 -19.97
N THR A 150 8.36 26.81 -19.67
CA THR A 150 8.85 28.01 -18.98
C THR A 150 8.87 27.95 -17.45
N ILE A 151 8.42 26.86 -16.80
CA ILE A 151 8.36 26.75 -15.33
C ILE A 151 9.39 25.73 -14.79
N SER A 152 10.67 25.84 -15.16
CA SER A 152 11.68 24.84 -14.76
C SER A 152 11.97 24.87 -13.24
N ARG A 153 12.32 26.04 -12.67
CA ARG A 153 12.85 26.11 -11.29
C ARG A 153 11.84 25.73 -10.21
N LYS A 154 10.57 26.12 -10.36
CA LYS A 154 9.51 25.77 -9.39
C LYS A 154 9.14 24.28 -9.49
N PHE A 155 9.23 23.70 -10.69
CA PHE A 155 9.00 22.29 -10.92
C PHE A 155 10.09 21.42 -10.30
N ASP A 156 11.37 21.82 -10.46
CA ASP A 156 12.51 21.13 -9.86
C ASP A 156 12.40 21.05 -8.33
N ILE A 157 11.94 22.14 -7.69
CA ILE A 157 11.70 22.18 -6.24
C ILE A 157 10.60 21.18 -5.83
N ILE A 158 9.51 21.09 -6.60
CA ILE A 158 8.40 20.16 -6.30
C ILE A 158 8.85 18.70 -6.44
N ILE A 159 9.57 18.36 -7.51
CA ILE A 159 10.06 16.99 -7.74
C ILE A 159 11.15 16.62 -6.74
N SER A 160 12.08 17.53 -6.44
CA SER A 160 13.11 17.29 -5.42
C SER A 160 12.49 17.07 -4.04
N GLY A 161 11.51 17.90 -3.66
CA GLY A 161 10.73 17.72 -2.43
C GLY A 161 10.00 16.38 -2.39
N TYR A 162 9.39 15.98 -3.51
CA TYR A 162 8.75 14.66 -3.63
C TYR A 162 9.73 13.51 -3.45
N LEU A 163 10.91 13.56 -4.07
CA LEU A 163 11.94 12.52 -3.93
C LEU A 163 12.40 12.41 -2.48
N ARG A 164 12.57 13.52 -1.78
CA ARG A 164 12.94 13.53 -0.35
C ARG A 164 11.86 12.86 0.52
N ILE A 165 10.59 13.18 0.28
CA ILE A 165 9.45 12.53 0.96
C ILE A 165 9.43 11.05 0.61
N SER A 166 9.61 10.69 -0.66
CA SER A 166 9.60 9.30 -1.13
C SER A 166 10.69 8.46 -0.48
N LEU A 167 11.91 8.99 -0.35
CA LEU A 167 13.00 8.34 0.37
C LEU A 167 12.63 8.12 1.85
N PHE A 168 11.97 9.08 2.48
CA PHE A 168 11.49 8.93 3.85
C PHE A 168 10.43 7.82 3.97
N TYR A 169 9.49 7.71 3.02
CA TYR A 169 8.54 6.59 2.99
C TYR A 169 9.22 5.24 2.76
N LEU A 170 10.24 5.17 1.91
CA LEU A 170 11.02 3.94 1.73
C LEU A 170 11.73 3.53 3.04
N LEU A 171 12.24 4.49 3.81
CA LEU A 171 12.78 4.23 5.15
C LEU A 171 11.71 3.71 6.11
N ILE A 172 10.52 4.33 6.13
CA ILE A 172 9.38 3.86 6.95
C ILE A 172 9.02 2.42 6.57
N VAL A 173 8.93 2.11 5.28
CA VAL A 173 8.59 0.76 4.79
C VAL A 173 9.66 -0.26 5.17
N THR A 174 10.93 0.15 5.13
CA THR A 174 12.06 -0.70 5.55
C THR A 174 12.02 -0.96 7.04
N ALA A 175 11.81 0.09 7.85
CA ALA A 175 11.67 -0.03 9.30
C ALA A 175 10.47 -0.89 9.69
N TYR A 176 9.32 -0.68 9.05
CA TYR A 176 8.14 -1.53 9.23
C TYR A 176 8.46 -2.98 8.90
N SER A 177 9.09 -3.25 7.76
CA SER A 177 9.43 -4.62 7.35
C SER A 177 10.41 -5.28 8.33
N PHE A 178 11.34 -4.52 8.91
CA PHE A 178 12.25 -5.00 9.94
C PHE A 178 11.51 -5.41 11.22
N VAL A 179 10.69 -4.50 11.77
CA VAL A 179 9.90 -4.76 12.99
C VAL A 179 8.90 -5.89 12.77
N TYR A 180 8.21 -5.88 11.63
CA TYR A 180 7.30 -6.94 11.22
C TYR A 180 7.99 -8.30 11.15
N SER A 181 9.22 -8.35 10.65
CA SER A 181 9.96 -9.62 10.56
C SER A 181 10.37 -10.16 11.94
N LEU A 182 10.74 -9.28 12.87
CA LEU A 182 10.96 -9.68 14.27
C LEU A 182 9.67 -10.18 14.90
N TYR A 183 8.57 -9.47 14.68
CA TYR A 183 7.24 -9.84 15.17
C TYR A 183 6.83 -11.23 14.67
N VAL A 184 6.89 -11.47 13.35
CA VAL A 184 6.55 -12.76 12.75
C VAL A 184 7.45 -13.88 13.26
N LEU A 185 8.76 -13.64 13.43
CA LEU A 185 9.71 -14.65 13.90
C LEU A 185 9.44 -15.06 15.36
N ILE A 186 9.15 -14.10 16.23
CA ILE A 186 8.80 -14.40 17.63
C ILE A 186 7.48 -15.18 17.66
N LEU A 187 6.50 -14.68 16.92
CA LEU A 187 5.15 -15.21 16.94
C LEU A 187 5.09 -16.63 16.34
N SER A 188 5.78 -16.89 15.23
CA SER A 188 5.83 -18.23 14.60
C SER A 188 6.46 -19.28 15.51
N ARG A 189 7.49 -18.92 16.29
CA ARG A 189 8.14 -19.83 17.25
C ARG A 189 7.28 -20.11 18.48
N LEU A 190 6.46 -19.15 18.92
CA LEU A 190 5.50 -19.37 20.00
C LEU A 190 4.33 -20.24 19.56
N MET A 191 4.05 -20.30 18.26
CA MET A 191 2.89 -20.98 17.69
C MET A 191 3.11 -22.45 17.38
N VAL A 192 4.36 -22.86 17.18
CA VAL A 192 4.80 -24.26 17.02
C VAL A 192 5.16 -24.80 18.42
N ARG A 193 4.20 -25.43 19.08
CA ARG A 193 4.39 -26.27 20.26
C ARG A 193 3.77 -27.63 19.97
#